data_AF-A0A835YQ09-F1
#
_entry.id   AF-A0A835YQ09-F1
#
_cell.length_a   1.000
_cell.length_b   1.000
_cell.length_c   1.000
_cell.angle_alpha   90.00
_cell.angle_beta   90.00
_cell.angle_gamma   90.00
#
_symmetry.space_group_name_H-M   'P 1'
#
loop_
_entity.id
_entity.type
_entity.pdbx_description
1 polymer ?
#
loop_
_entity_poly.entity_id
_entity_poly.type
_entity_poly.pdbx_seq_one_letter_code
_entity_poly.pdbx_strand_id
1 'polypeptide(L)'
;MEARIMAAVQDEQGDSDDRDLTRRTVAAIREMCTAGRISDKEKRVLLTDVIKHATGESPSMIEVAYELLLSQMDSGSGASEGFGDDEACEEFAEQCRIFAADIIGSQPPAESP
;
A
#
# COMPACT_ATOMS: atom_id res chain seq x y z
N MET A 1 -50.47 -8.81 17.35
CA MET A 1 -50.03 -7.50 16.82
C MET A 1 -48.98 -6.96 17.78
N GLU A 2 -47.72 -6.78 17.43
CA GLU A 2 -47.02 -6.82 16.16
C GLU A 2 -45.55 -7.20 16.45
N ALA A 3 -44.99 -8.03 15.58
CA ALA A 3 -43.55 -8.22 15.49
C ALA A 3 -42.93 -6.92 14.96
N ARG A 4 -41.89 -6.40 15.62
CA ARG A 4 -40.99 -5.42 15.01
C ARG A 4 -39.62 -6.06 14.86
N ILE A 5 -39.42 -6.61 13.67
CA ILE A 5 -38.13 -6.90 13.07
C ILE A 5 -37.40 -5.56 12.94
N MET A 6 -36.29 -5.39 13.67
CA MET A 6 -35.28 -4.38 13.33
C MET A 6 -34.14 -5.09 12.62
N ALA A 7 -34.25 -5.12 11.29
CA ALA A 7 -33.12 -5.30 10.40
C ALA A 7 -32.79 -3.91 9.84
N ALA A 8 -31.60 -3.38 10.15
CA ALA A 8 -30.96 -2.31 9.40
C ALA A 8 -29.47 -2.27 9.75
N VAL A 9 -28.69 -2.98 8.92
CA VAL A 9 -27.36 -2.61 8.39
C VAL A 9 -26.42 -1.83 9.32
N GLN A 10 -25.46 -2.55 9.89
CA GLN A 10 -24.16 -2.00 10.29
C GLN A 10 -23.11 -2.59 9.35
N ASP A 11 -22.91 -1.96 8.20
CA ASP A 11 -21.87 -2.34 7.25
C ASP A 11 -21.52 -1.11 6.38
N GLU A 12 -21.05 -0.02 7.01
CA GLU A 12 -20.47 1.15 6.30
C GLU A 12 -19.41 1.83 7.18
N GLN A 13 -18.46 1.07 7.72
CA GLN A 13 -17.35 1.63 8.51
C GLN A 13 -15.95 1.17 8.07
N GLY A 14 -15.83 0.33 7.03
CA GLY A 14 -14.54 -0.16 6.53
C GLY A 14 -13.93 0.63 5.35
N ASP A 15 -14.73 1.31 4.53
CA ASP A 15 -14.26 1.90 3.25
C ASP A 15 -13.41 3.18 3.40
N SER A 16 -13.44 3.84 4.56
CA SER A 16 -12.67 5.08 4.77
C SER A 16 -11.20 4.81 5.10
N ASP A 17 -10.95 3.82 5.97
CA ASP A 17 -9.59 3.52 6.44
C ASP A 17 -8.72 2.92 5.33
N ASP A 18 -9.30 2.06 4.49
CA ASP A 18 -8.61 1.47 3.33
C ASP A 18 -8.19 2.53 2.31
N ARG A 19 -9.08 3.49 1.99
CA ARG A 19 -8.75 4.58 1.06
C ARG A 19 -7.67 5.50 1.59
N ASP A 20 -7.65 5.71 2.91
CA ASP A 20 -6.60 6.48 3.57
C ASP A 20 -5.26 5.72 3.58
N LEU A 21 -5.27 4.39 3.72
CA LEU A 21 -4.07 3.56 3.58
C LEU A 21 -3.54 3.58 2.15
N THR A 22 -4.40 3.41 1.14
CA THR A 22 -4.02 3.51 -0.28
C THR A 22 -3.36 4.85 -0.58
N ARG A 23 -3.98 5.96 -0.15
CA ARG A 23 -3.46 7.31 -0.41
C ARG A 23 -2.08 7.53 0.21
N ARG A 24 -1.89 7.06 1.45
CA ARG A 24 -0.60 7.16 2.16
C ARG A 24 0.46 6.27 1.51
N THR A 25 0.10 5.05 1.11
CA THR A 25 1.00 4.13 0.38
C THR A 25 1.44 4.72 -0.95
N VAL A 26 0.53 5.37 -1.70
CA VAL A 26 0.88 6.07 -2.95
C VAL A 26 1.86 7.22 -2.69
N ALA A 27 1.67 7.98 -1.62
CA ALA A 27 2.59 9.05 -1.25
C ALA A 27 3.98 8.50 -0.90
N ALA A 28 4.03 7.42 -0.12
CA ALA A 28 5.25 6.70 0.23
C ALA A 28 6.05 6.23 -0.99
N ILE A 29 5.40 5.55 -1.94
CA ILE A 29 6.06 5.07 -3.16
C ILE A 29 6.64 6.24 -3.97
N ARG A 30 5.93 7.37 -4.04
CA ARG A 30 6.42 8.57 -4.74
C ARG A 30 7.64 9.17 -4.03
N GLU A 31 7.64 9.19 -2.70
CA GLU A 31 8.76 9.65 -1.91
C GLU A 31 9.99 8.77 -2.09
N MET A 32 9.84 7.44 -2.04
CA MET A 32 10.94 6.50 -2.27
C MET A 32 11.58 6.69 -3.66
N CYS A 33 10.76 6.97 -4.68
CA CYS A 33 11.27 7.25 -6.01
C CYS A 33 11.99 8.61 -6.08
N THR A 34 11.45 9.63 -5.40
CA THR A 34 12.05 10.97 -5.35
C THR A 34 13.39 10.95 -4.61
N ALA A 35 13.51 10.12 -3.58
CA ALA A 35 14.74 9.86 -2.84
C ALA A 35 15.75 8.97 -3.61
N GLY A 36 15.37 8.45 -4.79
CA GLY A 36 16.23 7.58 -5.59
C GLY A 36 16.40 6.15 -5.05
N ARG A 37 15.58 5.74 -4.06
CA ARG A 37 15.63 4.40 -3.48
C ARG A 37 14.95 3.34 -4.35
N ILE A 38 14.02 3.77 -5.21
CA ILE A 38 13.42 2.96 -6.27
C ILE A 38 13.44 3.72 -7.60
N SER A 39 13.44 2.99 -8.70
CA SER A 39 13.42 3.52 -10.06
C SER A 39 12.01 3.94 -10.50
N ASP A 40 11.94 4.78 -11.54
CA ASP A 40 10.66 5.15 -12.19
C ASP A 40 9.91 3.95 -12.81
N LYS A 41 10.64 2.88 -13.15
CA LYS A 41 10.01 1.64 -13.63
C LYS A 41 9.30 0.96 -12.47
N GLU A 42 9.99 0.74 -11.36
CA GLU A 42 9.45 0.12 -10.13
C GLU A 42 8.28 0.94 -9.58
N LYS A 43 8.41 2.28 -9.50
CA LYS A 43 7.31 3.17 -9.14
C LYS A 43 6.04 2.90 -9.94
N ARG A 44 6.15 2.77 -11.27
CA ARG A 44 4.98 2.59 -12.15
C ARG A 44 4.27 1.26 -11.91
N VAL A 45 5.01 0.16 -11.79
CA VAL A 45 4.38 -1.15 -11.53
C VAL A 45 3.76 -1.21 -10.14
N LEU A 46 4.45 -0.70 -9.10
CA LEU A 46 3.93 -0.66 -7.74
C LEU A 46 2.64 0.17 -7.64
N LEU A 47 2.62 1.38 -8.21
CA LEU A 47 1.41 2.22 -8.23
C LEU A 47 0.27 1.55 -8.99
N THR A 48 0.57 0.87 -10.10
CA THR A 48 -0.45 0.14 -10.86
C THR A 48 -1.06 -0.98 -10.03
N ASP A 49 -0.24 -1.69 -9.26
CA ASP A 49 -0.69 -2.77 -8.38
C ASP A 49 -1.56 -2.26 -7.23
N VAL A 50 -1.11 -1.20 -6.53
CA VAL A 50 -1.90 -0.55 -5.47
C VAL A 50 -3.25 -0.05 -6.00
N ILE A 51 -3.27 0.62 -7.15
CA ILE A 51 -4.53 1.13 -7.74
C ILE A 51 -5.49 0.00 -8.13
N LYS A 52 -4.98 -1.16 -8.57
CA LYS A 52 -5.83 -2.32 -8.88
C LYS A 52 -6.54 -2.87 -7.65
N HIS A 53 -5.89 -2.81 -6.49
CA HIS A 53 -6.43 -3.30 -5.23
C HIS A 53 -7.23 -2.24 -4.45
N ALA A 54 -7.07 -0.95 -4.79
CA ALA A 54 -7.77 0.17 -4.16
C ALA A 54 -9.31 0.13 -4.23
N THR A 55 -9.89 -0.68 -5.14
CA THR A 55 -11.34 -0.91 -5.23
C THR A 55 -11.74 -2.35 -4.87
N GLY A 56 -10.77 -3.16 -4.43
CA GLY A 56 -10.97 -4.55 -4.03
C GLY A 56 -11.34 -4.68 -2.56
N GLU A 57 -11.73 -5.89 -2.16
CA GLU A 57 -12.03 -6.22 -0.75
C GLU A 57 -10.76 -6.47 0.09
N SER A 58 -9.59 -6.51 -0.55
CA SER A 58 -8.32 -6.83 0.11
C SER A 58 -7.21 -5.83 -0.29
N PRO A 59 -6.42 -5.34 0.67
CA PRO A 59 -5.27 -4.49 0.39
C PRO A 59 -4.20 -5.24 -0.41
N SER A 60 -3.45 -4.51 -1.22
CA SER A 60 -2.26 -5.05 -1.89
C SER A 60 -1.17 -5.41 -0.88
N MET A 61 -0.26 -6.32 -1.27
CA MET A 61 0.92 -6.65 -0.45
C MET A 61 1.79 -5.43 -0.14
N ILE A 62 1.76 -4.42 -1.01
CA ILE A 62 2.49 -3.16 -0.87
C ILE A 62 1.86 -2.29 0.23
N GLU A 63 0.53 -2.23 0.28
CA GLU A 63 -0.21 -1.54 1.36
C GLU A 63 0.00 -2.24 2.70
N VAL A 64 -0.02 -3.58 2.73
CA VAL A 64 0.29 -4.35 3.95
C VAL A 64 1.72 -4.08 4.43
N ALA A 65 2.70 -4.10 3.52
CA ALA A 65 4.09 -3.78 3.89
C ALA A 65 4.23 -2.35 4.43
N TYR A 66 3.49 -1.39 3.88
CA TYR A 66 3.47 -0.02 4.37
C TYR A 66 2.77 0.10 5.73
N GLU A 67 1.67 -0.60 5.97
CA GLU A 67 1.00 -0.64 7.27
C GLU A 67 1.88 -1.24 8.38
N LEU A 68 2.62 -2.31 8.06
CA LEU A 68 3.59 -2.91 8.96
C LEU A 68 4.74 -1.95 9.29
N LEU A 69 5.15 -1.12 8.33
CA LEU A 69 6.15 -0.08 8.54
C LEU A 69 5.64 0.98 9.53
N LEU A 70 4.41 1.48 9.33
CA LEU A 70 3.78 2.46 10.22
C LEU A 70 3.68 1.92 11.65
N SER A 71 3.27 0.66 11.79
CA SER A 71 3.15 -0.01 13.10
C SER A 71 4.48 -0.10 13.85
N GLN A 72 5.60 -0.25 13.13
CA GLN A 72 6.94 -0.26 13.71
C GLN A 72 7.39 1.14 14.16
N MET A 73 7.07 2.17 13.37
CA MET A 73 7.37 3.57 13.71
C MET A 73 6.58 4.05 14.94
N ASP A 74 5.30 3.71 15.04
CA ASP A 74 4.44 4.07 16.18
C ASP A 74 4.88 3.43 17.50
N SER A 75 5.55 2.28 17.44
CA SER A 75 5.99 1.52 18.61
C SER A 75 7.28 2.04 19.26
N GLY A 76 8.04 2.92 18.58
CA GLY A 76 9.43 3.22 18.93
C GLY A 76 9.72 4.63 19.47
N SER A 77 8.98 5.66 19.05
CA SER A 77 9.12 7.04 19.54
C SER A 77 8.00 7.86 18.92
N GLY A 78 7.52 8.90 19.62
CA GLY A 78 6.49 9.82 19.12
C GLY A 78 6.96 10.69 17.95
N ALA A 79 7.38 10.04 16.86
CA ALA A 79 7.85 10.64 15.64
C ALA A 79 6.65 10.95 14.73
N SER A 80 6.60 12.22 14.34
CA SER A 80 5.75 12.82 13.32
C SER A 80 5.41 11.88 12.16
N GLU A 81 4.16 11.93 11.69
CA GLU A 81 3.73 11.30 10.43
C GLU A 81 4.71 11.67 9.30
N GLY A 82 5.55 10.71 8.91
CA GLY A 82 6.56 10.90 7.87
C GLY A 82 7.73 9.92 7.97
N PHE A 83 8.42 9.75 6.85
CA PHE A 83 9.63 8.94 6.66
C PHE A 83 10.86 9.57 7.35
N GLY A 84 10.76 9.86 8.64
CA GLY A 84 11.84 10.45 9.42
C GLY A 84 12.96 9.46 9.80
N ASP A 85 12.68 8.17 9.67
CA ASP A 85 13.62 7.09 9.97
C ASP A 85 14.19 6.51 8.66
N ASP A 86 15.47 6.75 8.41
CA ASP A 86 16.17 6.34 7.18
C ASP A 86 16.31 4.82 7.04
N GLU A 87 16.40 4.10 8.18
CA GLU A 87 16.50 2.64 8.21
C GLU A 87 15.17 2.02 7.79
N ALA A 88 14.08 2.48 8.40
CA ALA A 88 12.73 2.06 8.06
C ALA A 88 12.38 2.40 6.59
N CYS A 89 12.84 3.55 6.09
CA CYS A 89 12.72 3.89 4.66
C CYS A 89 13.41 2.87 3.75
N GLU A 90 14.63 2.47 4.10
CA GLU A 90 15.43 1.57 3.27
C GLU A 90 14.83 0.16 3.27
N GLU A 91 14.34 -0.31 4.42
CA GLU A 91 13.60 -1.58 4.50
C GLU A 91 12.35 -1.56 3.62
N PHE A 92 11.55 -0.49 3.68
CA PHE A 92 10.38 -0.37 2.82
C PHE A 92 10.74 -0.27 1.33
N ALA A 93 11.83 0.43 1.00
CA ALA A 93 12.33 0.50 -0.36
C ALA A 93 12.82 -0.87 -0.86
N GLU A 94 13.46 -1.67 -0.01
CA GLU A 94 13.83 -3.05 -0.33
C GLU A 94 12.60 -3.89 -0.67
N GLN A 95 11.55 -3.84 0.17
CA GLN A 95 10.29 -4.55 -0.11
C GLN A 95 9.67 -4.08 -1.43
N CYS A 96 9.66 -2.77 -1.70
CA CYS A 96 9.18 -2.21 -2.96
C CYS A 96 9.94 -2.79 -4.18
N ARG A 97 11.27 -2.92 -4.11
CA ARG A 97 12.08 -3.50 -5.19
C ARG A 97 11.75 -4.97 -5.40
N ILE A 98 11.56 -5.75 -4.32
CA ILE A 98 11.19 -7.17 -4.38
C ILE A 98 9.83 -7.32 -5.06
N PHE A 99 8.81 -6.60 -4.61
CA PHE A 99 7.47 -6.65 -5.21
C PHE A 99 7.47 -6.21 -6.67
N ALA A 100 8.18 -5.13 -6.99
CA ALA A 100 8.28 -4.67 -8.38
C ALA A 100 8.95 -5.73 -9.27
N ALA A 101 10.01 -6.39 -8.79
CA ALA A 101 10.68 -7.46 -9.52
C ALA A 101 9.75 -8.66 -9.75
N ASP A 102 8.95 -9.05 -8.75
CA ASP A 102 7.98 -10.13 -8.86
C ASP A 102 6.86 -9.80 -9.88
N ILE A 103 6.31 -8.59 -9.80
CA ILE A 103 5.27 -8.12 -10.74
C ILE A 103 5.81 -8.08 -12.18
N ILE A 104 7.04 -7.61 -12.37
CA ILE A 104 7.69 -7.54 -13.69
C ILE A 104 8.04 -8.94 -14.19
N GLY A 105 8.61 -9.79 -13.33
CA GLY A 105 9.03 -11.16 -13.67
C GLY A 105 7.86 -12.09 -13.95
N SER A 106 6.69 -11.78 -13.40
CA SER A 106 5.44 -12.52 -13.63
C SER A 106 4.74 -12.13 -14.94
N GLN A 107 5.22 -11.13 -15.70
CA GLN A 107 4.69 -10.87 -17.04
C GLN A 107 5.28 -11.85 -18.06
N PRO A 108 4.46 -12.61 -18.82
CA PRO A 108 4.98 -13.42 -19.92
C PRO A 108 5.70 -12.50 -20.92
N PRO A 109 6.80 -12.98 -21.55
CA PRO A 109 7.47 -12.20 -22.59
C PRO A 109 6.43 -11.82 -23.64
N ALA A 110 6.30 -10.53 -23.94
CA ALA A 110 5.41 -10.04 -24.97
C ALA A 110 5.72 -10.79 -26.27
N GLU A 111 4.79 -11.64 -26.70
CA GLU A 111 4.92 -12.38 -27.96
C GLU A 111 5.14 -11.35 -29.06
N SER A 112 6.30 -11.47 -29.72
CA SER A 112 6.67 -10.62 -30.85
C SER A 112 5.87 -11.07 -32.08
N PRO A 113 5.37 -10.13 -32.91
CA PRO A 113 4.57 -10.44 -34.10
C PRO A 113 5.37 -11.17 -35.19
#